data_AF-A0A7S2IN36-F1
#
_entry.id   AF-A0A7S2IN36-F1
#
_cell.length_a   1.000
_cell.length_b   1.000
_cell.length_c   1.000
_cell.angle_alpha   90.00
_cell.angle_beta   90.00
_cell.angle_gamma   90.00
#
_symmetry.space_group_name_H-M   'P 1'
#
loop_
_entity.id
_entity.type
_entity.pdbx_description
1 polymer ?
#
loop_
_entity_poly.entity_id
_entity_poly.type
_entity_poly.pdbx_seq_one_letter_code
_entity_poly.pdbx_strand_id
1 'polypeptide(L)'
;MLGGMRTLMWSVCLIILPVYALCLVFRETLGSQVGHGAGYFNSVPRSFFTVFRCIIIGDFADDQGRPVFLMITESFGWAWGVFYGMLSVFMTFGLFNVIMAMFVDNVVETGKARERQARKWRLRNDAYFASKISELLSIVMQYSEPHEQCRPGSDPPSLKKLRSLKNSTDVDVFELIPDGMQITPEVFAKLRSDPQVCAIFDDLDIADDDQYSLFDTLDVDGSGTVDMHELCDGMLKLRGDACRSDIIAINYMLQALQVHVHGFNQSFLHKLQSQEDRIHQMHAVLCEGTASAAMAECARRDRSAAWSIGHA
;
A
#
# COMPACT_ATOMS: atom_id res chain seq x y z
N MET A 1 -4.23 22.05 -13.17
CA MET A 1 -3.58 23.24 -13.76
C MET A 1 -3.89 24.54 -13.01
N LEU A 2 -5.13 24.79 -12.55
CA LEU A 2 -5.46 26.03 -11.81
C LEU A 2 -4.68 26.24 -10.51
N GLY A 3 -4.30 25.18 -9.80
CA GLY A 3 -3.52 25.29 -8.56
C GLY A 3 -2.14 25.94 -8.75
N GLY A 4 -1.41 25.53 -9.78
CA GLY A 4 -0.08 26.09 -10.09
C GLY A 4 -0.13 27.55 -10.54
N MET A 5 -1.22 27.97 -11.21
CA MET A 5 -1.38 29.35 -11.68
C MET A 5 -1.53 30.34 -10.51
N ARG A 6 -2.17 29.91 -9.41
CA ARG A 6 -2.30 30.72 -8.19
C ARG A 6 -0.92 30.96 -7.54
N THR A 7 -0.11 29.91 -7.44
CA THR A 7 1.25 30.01 -6.89
C THR A 7 2.14 30.91 -7.74
N LEU A 8 2.08 30.77 -9.07
CA LEU A 8 2.83 31.64 -9.98
C LEU A 8 2.43 33.11 -9.80
N MET A 9 1.14 33.41 -9.61
CA MET A 9 0.71 34.78 -9.33
C MET A 9 1.27 35.32 -7.99
N TRP A 10 1.28 34.51 -6.92
CA TRP A 10 1.87 34.91 -5.65
C TRP A 10 3.39 35.14 -5.75
N SER A 11 4.10 34.30 -6.51
CA SER A 11 5.54 34.48 -6.77
C SER A 11 5.81 35.76 -7.56
N VAL A 12 4.99 36.08 -8.57
CA VAL A 12 5.09 37.34 -9.32
C VAL A 12 4.86 38.55 -8.41
N CYS A 13 3.86 38.50 -7.52
CA CYS A 13 3.62 39.55 -6.54
C CYS A 13 4.81 39.72 -5.58
N LEU A 14 5.44 38.62 -5.14
CA LEU A 14 6.63 38.65 -4.30
C LEU A 14 7.85 39.30 -4.98
N ILE A 15 7.95 39.21 -6.31
CA ILE A 15 8.99 39.91 -7.10
C ILE A 15 8.65 41.40 -7.24
N ILE A 16 7.39 41.71 -7.57
CA ILE A 16 6.96 43.08 -7.87
C ILE A 16 7.09 43.99 -6.65
N LEU A 17 6.78 43.51 -5.44
CA LEU A 17 6.78 44.33 -4.21
C LEU A 17 8.14 44.98 -3.92
N PRO A 18 9.27 44.24 -3.78
CA PRO A 18 10.58 44.84 -3.54
C PRO A 18 11.08 45.67 -4.73
N VAL A 19 10.81 45.27 -5.98
CA VAL A 19 11.15 46.06 -7.17
C VAL A 19 10.41 47.40 -7.19
N TYR A 20 9.14 47.41 -6.78
CA TYR A 20 8.33 48.62 -6.71
C TYR A 20 8.82 49.55 -5.59
N ALA A 21 9.17 49.01 -4.42
CA ALA A 21 9.78 49.80 -3.35
C ALA A 21 11.09 50.46 -3.80
N LEU A 22 11.95 49.72 -4.50
CA LEU A 22 13.21 50.23 -5.05
C LEU A 22 13.00 51.28 -6.15
N CYS A 23 12.00 51.08 -7.00
CA CYS A 23 11.57 52.06 -7.99
C CYS A 23 11.22 53.40 -7.33
N LEU A 24 10.48 53.39 -6.22
CA LEU A 24 10.12 54.61 -5.49
C LEU A 24 11.35 55.28 -4.89
N VAL A 25 12.25 54.51 -4.28
CA VAL A 25 13.52 55.04 -3.73
C VAL A 25 14.33 55.71 -4.84
N PHE A 26 14.60 55.01 -5.95
CA PHE A 26 15.39 55.55 -7.05
C PHE A 26 14.71 56.74 -7.75
N ARG A 27 13.39 56.71 -7.89
CA ARG A 27 12.63 57.85 -8.41
C ARG A 27 12.81 59.09 -7.53
N GLU A 28 12.68 58.94 -6.22
CA GLU A 28 12.76 60.08 -5.31
C GLU A 28 14.20 60.64 -5.24
N THR A 29 15.20 59.74 -5.22
CA THR A 29 16.60 60.15 -5.04
C THR A 29 17.28 60.61 -6.32
N LEU A 30 16.98 59.97 -7.46
CA LEU A 30 17.64 60.22 -8.76
C LEU A 30 16.74 60.95 -9.75
N GLY A 31 15.41 60.82 -9.64
CA GLY A 31 14.47 61.42 -10.58
C GLY A 31 14.32 62.94 -10.46
N SER A 32 14.73 63.53 -9.33
CA SER A 32 14.72 64.97 -9.08
C SER A 32 16.04 65.67 -9.46
N GLN A 33 17.10 64.91 -9.77
CA GLN A 33 18.44 65.47 -10.02
C GLN A 33 18.73 65.66 -11.51
N VAL A 34 19.54 66.67 -11.84
CA VAL A 34 19.98 66.95 -13.22
C VAL A 34 21.28 66.21 -13.48
N GLY A 35 21.22 65.04 -14.12
CA GLY A 35 22.39 64.21 -14.42
C GLY A 35 22.14 63.18 -15.52
N HIS A 36 23.21 62.71 -16.17
CA HIS A 36 23.13 61.65 -17.18
C HIS A 36 22.60 60.36 -16.52
N GLY A 37 21.43 59.89 -16.97
CA GLY A 37 20.74 58.72 -16.41
C GLY A 37 19.54 59.03 -15.50
N ALA A 38 19.40 60.26 -14.98
CA ALA A 38 18.25 60.66 -14.16
C ALA A 38 16.91 60.62 -14.93
N GLY A 39 16.97 60.82 -16.25
CA GLY A 39 15.80 60.78 -17.14
C GLY A 39 15.03 59.45 -17.12
N TYR A 40 15.69 58.34 -16.79
CA TYR A 40 15.05 57.02 -16.67
C TYR A 40 14.22 56.87 -15.38
N PHE A 41 14.47 57.72 -14.37
CA PHE A 41 13.82 57.66 -13.06
C PHE A 41 12.76 58.76 -12.85
N ASN A 42 12.48 59.59 -13.87
CA ASN A 42 11.56 60.72 -13.76
C ASN A 42 10.10 60.30 -13.52
N SER A 43 9.64 59.16 -14.05
CA SER A 43 8.28 58.66 -13.83
C SER A 43 8.28 57.26 -13.17
N VAL A 44 7.27 56.99 -12.32
CA VAL A 44 7.14 55.69 -11.64
C VAL A 44 7.14 54.51 -12.62
N PRO A 45 6.40 54.53 -13.75
CA PRO A 45 6.39 53.39 -14.68
C PRO A 45 7.73 53.17 -15.39
N ARG A 46 8.45 54.26 -15.74
CA ARG A 46 9.78 54.15 -16.36
C ARG A 46 10.82 53.66 -15.36
N SER A 47 10.84 54.24 -14.16
CA SER A 47 11.70 53.81 -13.06
C SER A 47 11.47 52.34 -12.73
N PHE A 48 10.20 51.90 -12.64
CA PHE A 48 9.86 50.50 -12.38
C PHE A 48 10.41 49.57 -13.45
N PHE A 49 10.21 49.91 -14.73
CA PHE A 49 10.72 49.11 -15.84
C PHE A 49 12.25 49.06 -15.87
N THR A 50 12.92 50.19 -15.61
CA THR A 50 14.38 50.27 -15.51
C THR A 50 14.91 49.40 -14.37
N VAL A 51 14.35 49.52 -13.16
CA VAL A 51 14.77 48.71 -12.00
C VAL A 51 14.47 47.22 -12.22
N PHE A 52 13.32 46.88 -12.80
CA PHE A 52 12.97 45.51 -13.17
C PHE A 52 14.02 44.90 -14.12
N ARG A 53 14.40 45.62 -15.19
CA ARG A 53 15.39 45.14 -16.15
C ARG A 53 16.79 45.02 -15.55
N CYS A 54 17.23 46.00 -14.77
CA CYS A 54 18.54 45.97 -14.12
C CYS A 54 18.66 44.81 -13.13
N ILE A 55 17.64 44.58 -12.29
CA ILE A 55 17.74 43.63 -11.17
C ILE A 55 17.37 42.20 -11.58
N ILE A 56 16.34 42.01 -12.41
CA ILE A 56 15.83 40.67 -12.75
C ILE A 56 16.45 40.13 -14.04
N ILE A 57 16.61 40.98 -15.05
CA ILE A 57 17.15 40.58 -16.35
C ILE A 57 18.67 40.74 -16.39
N GLY A 58 19.24 41.61 -15.53
CA GLY A 58 20.68 41.85 -15.45
C GLY A 58 21.22 42.67 -16.62
N ASP A 59 20.36 43.23 -17.46
CA ASP A 59 20.76 43.96 -18.66
C ASP A 59 19.86 45.18 -18.90
N PHE A 60 20.46 46.36 -18.70
CA PHE A 60 19.89 47.62 -19.13
C PHE A 60 21.00 48.60 -19.55
N ALA A 61 21.07 48.80 -20.86
CA ALA A 61 21.93 49.77 -21.50
C ALA A 61 21.10 50.91 -22.12
N ASP A 62 21.68 52.11 -22.13
CA ASP A 62 21.23 53.28 -22.89
C ASP A 62 21.23 52.97 -24.41
N ASP A 63 20.63 53.85 -25.23
CA ASP A 63 20.58 53.77 -26.70
C ASP A 63 21.99 53.69 -27.34
N GLN A 64 23.03 54.00 -26.57
CA GLN A 64 24.45 53.92 -26.94
C GLN A 64 25.16 52.67 -26.39
N GLY A 65 24.42 51.69 -25.84
CA GLY A 65 24.99 50.46 -25.28
C GLY A 65 25.73 50.64 -23.94
N ARG A 66 25.61 51.81 -23.30
CA ARG A 66 26.25 52.08 -22.00
C ARG A 66 25.37 51.61 -20.85
N PRO A 67 25.91 50.87 -19.87
CA PRO A 67 25.11 50.43 -18.72
C PRO A 67 24.67 51.63 -17.88
N VAL A 68 23.35 51.78 -17.71
CA VAL A 68 22.76 52.98 -17.08
C VAL A 68 23.23 53.16 -15.63
N PHE A 69 23.44 52.06 -14.91
CA PHE A 69 23.89 52.12 -13.52
C PHE A 69 25.35 52.56 -13.36
N LEU A 70 26.20 52.29 -14.36
CA LEU A 70 27.57 52.80 -14.40
C LEU A 70 27.56 54.33 -14.54
N MET A 71 26.69 54.85 -15.40
CA MET A 71 26.54 56.31 -15.60
C MET A 71 26.07 57.02 -14.33
N ILE A 72 25.17 56.39 -13.56
CA ILE A 72 24.73 56.89 -12.25
C ILE A 72 25.90 56.89 -11.26
N THR A 73 26.72 55.85 -11.27
CA THR A 73 27.89 55.74 -10.38
C THR A 73 28.95 56.79 -10.69
N GLU A 74 29.18 57.08 -11.98
CA GLU A 74 30.08 58.14 -12.43
C GLU A 74 29.54 59.54 -12.08
N SER A 75 28.23 59.76 -12.15
CA SER A 75 27.60 61.07 -11.95
C SER A 75 27.32 61.40 -10.46
N PHE A 76 26.89 60.41 -9.68
CA PHE A 76 26.44 60.57 -8.29
C PHE A 76 27.38 59.94 -7.26
N GLY A 77 28.44 59.27 -7.70
CA GLY A 77 29.51 58.71 -6.87
C GLY A 77 29.47 57.19 -6.69
N TRP A 78 30.62 56.63 -6.31
CA TRP A 78 30.86 55.18 -6.18
C TRP A 78 29.93 54.47 -5.18
N ALA A 79 29.41 55.19 -4.18
CA ALA A 79 28.52 54.64 -3.16
C ALA A 79 27.22 54.06 -3.76
N TRP A 80 26.70 54.68 -4.83
CA TRP A 80 25.53 54.17 -5.54
C TRP A 80 25.81 52.83 -6.24
N GLY A 81 27.01 52.66 -6.80
CA GLY A 81 27.45 51.41 -7.39
C GLY A 81 27.53 50.27 -6.37
N VAL A 82 28.06 50.54 -5.18
CA VAL A 82 28.11 49.56 -4.08
C VAL A 82 26.73 49.21 -3.56
N PHE A 83 25.86 50.22 -3.36
CA PHE A 83 24.47 50.01 -2.96
C PHE A 83 23.72 49.10 -3.95
N TYR A 84 23.86 49.36 -5.24
CA TYR A 84 23.29 48.53 -6.28
C TYR A 84 23.87 47.13 -6.34
N GLY A 85 25.19 46.98 -6.23
CA GLY A 85 25.83 45.67 -6.20
C GLY A 85 25.31 44.80 -5.05
N MET A 86 25.22 45.36 -3.84
CA MET A 86 24.67 44.66 -2.67
C MET A 86 23.20 44.28 -2.88
N LEU A 87 22.40 45.20 -3.41
CA LEU A 87 20.98 45.00 -3.68
C LEU A 87 20.75 43.94 -4.76
N SER A 88 21.56 43.94 -5.81
CA SER A 88 21.52 42.95 -6.89
C SER A 88 21.83 41.55 -6.35
N VAL A 89 22.88 41.40 -5.54
CA VAL A 89 23.21 40.11 -4.89
C VAL A 89 22.04 39.64 -4.01
N PHE A 90 21.45 40.51 -3.20
CA PHE A 90 20.32 40.15 -2.34
C PHE A 90 19.07 39.73 -3.14
N MET A 91 18.75 40.45 -4.21
CA MET A 91 17.57 40.15 -5.03
C MET A 91 17.77 38.89 -5.89
N THR A 92 18.95 38.71 -6.48
CA THR A 92 19.24 37.55 -7.34
C THR A 92 19.44 36.27 -6.52
N PHE A 93 20.16 36.31 -5.40
CA PHE A 93 20.40 35.09 -4.60
C PHE A 93 19.39 34.91 -3.46
N GLY A 94 18.88 35.97 -2.85
CA GLY A 94 17.91 35.86 -1.76
C GLY A 94 16.52 35.55 -2.26
N LEU A 95 15.95 36.49 -3.03
CA LEU A 95 14.55 36.40 -3.46
C LEU A 95 14.30 35.23 -4.43
N PHE A 96 15.23 34.96 -5.36
CA PHE A 96 15.09 33.83 -6.28
C PHE A 96 15.08 32.48 -5.57
N ASN A 97 15.94 32.29 -4.56
CA ASN A 97 15.97 31.06 -3.78
C ASN A 97 14.68 30.85 -2.98
N VAL A 98 14.07 31.93 -2.47
CA VAL A 98 12.75 31.86 -1.81
C VAL A 98 11.66 31.47 -2.80
N ILE A 99 11.67 32.02 -4.02
CA ILE A 99 10.70 31.68 -5.06
C ILE A 99 10.85 30.22 -5.49
N MET A 100 12.07 29.73 -5.66
CA MET A 100 12.34 28.34 -6.00
C MET A 100 11.85 27.39 -4.91
N ALA A 101 12.12 27.70 -3.63
CA ALA A 101 11.59 26.92 -2.51
C ALA A 101 10.06 26.87 -2.52
N MET A 102 9.40 28.02 -2.71
CA MET A 102 7.95 28.09 -2.79
C MET A 102 7.39 27.28 -3.96
N PHE A 103 8.04 27.30 -5.13
CA PHE A 103 7.62 26.49 -6.27
C PHE A 103 7.74 24.99 -5.99
N VAL A 104 8.87 24.57 -5.38
CA VAL A 104 9.10 23.17 -5.00
C VAL A 104 8.03 22.69 -4.02
N ASP A 105 7.68 23.48 -3.00
CA ASP A 105 6.65 23.12 -2.02
C ASP A 105 5.30 22.86 -2.70
N ASN A 106 4.92 23.67 -3.69
CA ASN A 106 3.66 23.48 -4.43
C ASN A 106 3.68 22.25 -5.34
N VAL A 107 4.82 21.91 -5.94
CA VAL A 107 4.99 20.67 -6.72
C VAL A 107 4.93 19.45 -5.81
N VAL A 108 5.60 19.49 -4.66
CA VAL A 108 5.62 18.39 -3.68
C VAL A 108 4.24 18.18 -3.06
N GLU A 109 3.51 19.25 -2.75
CA GLU A 109 2.15 19.17 -2.20
C GLU A 109 1.18 18.54 -3.20
N THR A 110 1.24 18.93 -4.47
CA THR A 110 0.37 18.34 -5.52
C THR A 110 0.70 16.87 -5.81
N GLY A 111 1.98 16.47 -5.71
CA GLY A 111 2.39 15.06 -5.79
C GLY A 111 1.80 14.22 -4.65
N LYS A 112 1.95 14.67 -3.40
CA LYS A 112 1.49 13.93 -2.21
C LYS A 112 -0.03 14.00 -1.99
N ALA A 113 -0.68 15.07 -2.45
CA ALA A 113 -2.12 15.23 -2.32
C ALA A 113 -2.88 14.17 -3.13
N ARG A 114 -2.42 13.82 -4.33
CA ARG A 114 -3.02 12.75 -5.15
C ARG A 114 -3.01 11.40 -4.42
N GLU A 115 -1.89 11.06 -3.79
CA GLU A 115 -1.72 9.83 -3.04
C GLU A 115 -2.62 9.79 -1.78
N ARG A 116 -2.69 10.90 -1.02
CA ARG A 116 -3.60 11.03 0.12
C ARG A 116 -5.07 10.97 -0.27
N GLN A 117 -5.43 11.54 -1.42
CA GLN A 117 -6.80 11.60 -1.90
C GLN A 117 -7.24 10.25 -2.48
N ALA A 118 -6.36 9.54 -3.19
CA ALA A 118 -6.57 8.15 -3.59
C ALA A 118 -6.76 7.24 -2.37
N ARG A 119 -5.92 7.37 -1.33
CA ARG A 119 -6.07 6.61 -0.08
C ARG A 119 -7.40 6.87 0.62
N LYS A 120 -7.87 8.12 0.65
CA LYS A 120 -9.19 8.48 1.21
C LYS A 120 -10.36 7.99 0.36
N TRP A 121 -10.21 7.96 -0.96
CA TRP A 121 -11.25 7.43 -1.87
C TRP A 121 -11.42 5.93 -1.70
N ARG A 122 -10.31 5.19 -1.53
CA ARG A 122 -10.32 3.74 -1.28
C ARG A 122 -10.99 3.38 0.06
N LEU A 123 -10.64 4.07 1.15
CA LEU A 123 -11.25 3.86 2.48
C LEU A 123 -12.73 4.27 2.57
N ARG A 124 -13.18 5.21 1.73
CA ARG A 124 -14.58 5.70 1.78
C ARG A 124 -15.55 4.81 1.00
N ASN A 125 -15.06 3.83 0.26
CA ASN A 125 -15.87 3.01 -0.63
C ASN A 125 -16.25 1.66 -0.03
N ASP A 126 -16.37 1.55 1.30
CA ASP A 126 -16.90 0.34 1.95
C ASP A 126 -18.34 0.06 1.48
N ALA A 127 -19.13 1.10 1.23
CA ALA A 127 -20.47 0.97 0.64
C ALA A 127 -20.44 0.46 -0.82
N TYR A 128 -19.44 0.87 -1.60
CA TYR A 128 -19.28 0.38 -2.97
C TYR A 128 -18.74 -1.04 -3.01
N PHE A 129 -17.80 -1.38 -2.12
CA PHE A 129 -17.34 -2.74 -1.91
C PHE A 129 -18.52 -3.64 -1.53
N ALA A 130 -19.30 -3.25 -0.52
CA ALA A 130 -20.52 -3.96 -0.13
C ALA A 130 -21.49 -4.12 -1.32
N SER A 131 -21.68 -3.07 -2.12
CA SER A 131 -22.52 -3.14 -3.32
C SER A 131 -21.98 -4.11 -4.37
N LYS A 132 -20.66 -4.13 -4.61
CA LYS A 132 -20.02 -4.98 -5.63
C LYS A 132 -19.91 -6.43 -5.21
N ILE A 133 -19.62 -6.67 -3.93
CA ILE A 133 -19.66 -8.01 -3.33
C ILE A 133 -21.10 -8.55 -3.34
N SER A 134 -22.11 -7.73 -3.01
CA SER A 134 -23.51 -8.17 -3.13
C SER A 134 -23.89 -8.52 -4.57
N GLU A 135 -23.35 -7.81 -5.57
CA GLU A 135 -23.53 -8.11 -6.99
C GLU A 135 -22.88 -9.46 -7.34
N LEU A 136 -21.62 -9.66 -6.93
CA LEU A 136 -20.89 -10.91 -7.11
C LEU A 136 -21.61 -12.11 -6.47
N LEU A 137 -22.03 -11.99 -5.21
CA LEU A 137 -22.75 -13.03 -4.48
C LEU A 137 -24.05 -13.43 -5.19
N SER A 138 -24.76 -12.46 -5.79
CA SER A 138 -25.97 -12.76 -6.55
C SER A 138 -25.71 -13.61 -7.79
N ILE A 139 -24.54 -13.44 -8.42
CA ILE A 139 -24.10 -14.23 -9.58
C ILE A 139 -23.61 -15.61 -9.10
N VAL A 140 -22.84 -15.67 -8.01
CA VAL A 140 -22.40 -16.92 -7.39
C VAL A 140 -23.59 -17.84 -7.08
N MET A 141 -24.64 -17.29 -6.48
CA MET A 141 -25.89 -18.03 -6.18
C MET A 141 -26.60 -18.56 -7.43
N GLN A 142 -26.40 -17.94 -8.59
CA GLN A 142 -26.97 -18.41 -9.86
C GLN A 142 -26.18 -19.58 -10.45
N TYR A 143 -24.86 -19.61 -10.22
CA TYR A 143 -23.98 -20.67 -10.72
C TYR A 143 -23.82 -21.84 -9.76
N SER A 144 -24.15 -21.67 -8.48
CA SER A 144 -24.22 -22.77 -7.52
C SER A 144 -25.43 -23.66 -7.85
N GLU A 145 -25.19 -24.79 -8.51
CA GLU A 145 -26.14 -25.89 -8.52
C GLU A 145 -26.50 -26.25 -7.06
N PRO A 146 -27.76 -26.57 -6.74
CA PRO A 146 -28.11 -27.05 -5.41
C PRO A 146 -27.39 -28.38 -5.19
N HIS A 147 -26.25 -28.35 -4.49
CA HIS A 147 -25.60 -29.58 -4.07
C HIS A 147 -26.59 -30.32 -3.16
N GLU A 148 -26.97 -31.51 -3.61
CA GLU A 148 -28.02 -32.37 -3.06
C GLU A 148 -27.56 -33.00 -1.74
N GLN A 149 -27.29 -32.16 -0.73
CA GLN A 149 -27.05 -32.57 0.66
C GLN A 149 -27.70 -31.66 1.71
N CYS A 150 -28.48 -30.65 1.31
CA CYS A 150 -29.33 -29.92 2.25
C CYS A 150 -30.47 -30.82 2.76
N ARG A 151 -30.47 -31.05 4.07
CA ARG A 151 -31.52 -31.76 4.82
C ARG A 151 -32.91 -31.20 4.45
N PRO A 152 -33.95 -32.05 4.32
CA PRO A 152 -35.28 -31.60 3.97
C PRO A 152 -35.86 -30.78 5.14
N GLY A 153 -35.94 -29.45 4.99
CA GLY A 153 -36.59 -28.60 5.99
C GLY A 153 -36.27 -27.11 5.98
N SER A 154 -35.26 -26.62 5.25
CA SER A 154 -34.98 -25.19 5.14
C SER A 154 -35.52 -24.65 3.82
N ASP A 155 -36.46 -23.71 3.90
CA ASP A 155 -37.00 -22.98 2.75
C ASP A 155 -35.87 -22.40 1.87
N PRO A 156 -36.01 -22.41 0.54
CA PRO A 156 -35.00 -21.82 -0.34
C PRO A 156 -34.84 -20.33 0.00
N PRO A 157 -33.60 -19.83 0.23
CA PRO A 157 -33.38 -18.43 0.56
C PRO A 157 -33.89 -17.58 -0.60
N SER A 158 -34.87 -16.75 -0.29
CA SER A 158 -35.63 -16.02 -1.29
C SER A 158 -34.74 -14.96 -1.96
N LEU A 159 -34.32 -15.23 -3.20
CA LEU A 159 -33.72 -14.31 -4.18
C LEU A 159 -34.41 -12.94 -4.30
N LYS A 160 -35.63 -12.78 -3.75
CA LYS A 160 -36.38 -11.53 -3.63
C LYS A 160 -35.79 -10.56 -2.59
N LYS A 161 -35.14 -11.05 -1.53
CA LYS A 161 -34.63 -10.21 -0.43
C LYS A 161 -33.34 -9.46 -0.81
N LEU A 162 -32.50 -10.06 -1.65
CA LEU A 162 -31.32 -9.39 -2.23
C LEU A 162 -31.69 -8.26 -3.22
N ARG A 163 -32.73 -8.44 -4.05
CA ARG A 163 -33.13 -7.39 -5.01
C ARG A 163 -33.69 -6.13 -4.35
N SER A 164 -34.29 -6.23 -3.16
CA SER A 164 -34.79 -5.06 -2.43
C SER A 164 -33.69 -4.24 -1.73
N LEU A 165 -32.46 -4.76 -1.66
CA LEU A 165 -31.35 -4.14 -0.91
C LEU A 165 -30.41 -3.28 -1.76
N LYS A 166 -30.65 -3.19 -3.07
CA LYS A 166 -29.90 -2.30 -3.99
C LYS A 166 -29.94 -0.81 -3.58
N ASN A 167 -30.80 -0.45 -2.60
CA ASN A 167 -31.08 0.92 -2.19
C ASN A 167 -30.82 1.24 -0.69
N SER A 168 -30.18 0.36 0.11
CA SER A 168 -29.90 0.66 1.53
C SER A 168 -28.48 0.30 1.92
N THR A 169 -27.71 1.34 2.27
CA THR A 169 -26.27 1.34 2.57
C THR A 169 -25.90 0.84 3.96
N ASP A 170 -26.86 0.38 4.76
CA ASP A 170 -26.66 0.05 6.19
C ASP A 170 -26.88 -1.43 6.53
N VAL A 171 -26.91 -2.33 5.53
CA VAL A 171 -27.14 -3.74 5.79
C VAL A 171 -25.81 -4.49 5.81
N ASP A 172 -25.54 -5.11 6.95
CA ASP A 172 -24.40 -5.97 7.17
C ASP A 172 -24.49 -7.14 6.18
N VAL A 173 -23.69 -7.07 5.10
CA VAL A 173 -23.72 -8.03 3.98
C VAL A 173 -23.54 -9.47 4.48
N PHE A 174 -22.84 -9.63 5.61
CA PHE A 174 -22.58 -10.88 6.29
C PHE A 174 -23.85 -11.56 6.85
N GLU A 175 -24.89 -10.81 7.20
CA GLU A 175 -26.11 -11.36 7.82
C GLU A 175 -27.05 -12.04 6.79
N LEU A 176 -26.80 -11.84 5.50
CA LEU A 176 -27.64 -12.33 4.39
C LEU A 176 -27.07 -13.53 3.65
N ILE A 177 -25.87 -13.95 4.02
CA ILE A 177 -25.17 -15.07 3.42
C ILE A 177 -25.78 -16.37 3.95
N PRO A 178 -26.32 -17.27 3.11
CA PRO A 178 -26.80 -18.56 3.55
C PRO A 178 -25.64 -19.38 4.14
N ASP A 179 -25.77 -19.79 5.40
CA ASP A 179 -24.83 -20.70 6.04
C ASP A 179 -24.74 -22.00 5.23
N GLY A 180 -23.54 -22.34 4.76
CA GLY A 180 -23.24 -23.59 4.06
C GLY A 180 -23.14 -23.52 2.54
N MET A 181 -23.20 -22.34 1.91
CA MET A 181 -22.84 -22.20 0.50
C MET A 181 -21.32 -22.26 0.31
N GLN A 182 -20.87 -23.18 -0.53
CA GLN A 182 -19.46 -23.40 -0.86
C GLN A 182 -19.26 -23.34 -2.37
N ILE A 183 -18.14 -22.74 -2.80
CA ILE A 183 -17.74 -22.63 -4.20
C ILE A 183 -16.67 -23.67 -4.47
N THR A 184 -16.89 -24.55 -5.44
CA THR A 184 -15.86 -25.49 -5.90
C THR A 184 -14.99 -24.85 -6.99
N PRO A 185 -13.78 -25.39 -7.26
CA PRO A 185 -12.89 -24.86 -8.29
C PRO A 185 -13.55 -24.77 -9.67
N GLU A 186 -14.44 -25.72 -10.00
CA GLU A 186 -15.16 -25.75 -11.28
C GLU A 186 -16.19 -24.64 -11.39
N VAL A 187 -16.89 -24.34 -10.29
CA VAL A 187 -17.84 -23.21 -10.24
C VAL A 187 -17.08 -21.90 -10.33
N PHE A 188 -15.95 -21.78 -9.63
CA PHE A 188 -15.10 -20.59 -9.67
C PHE A 188 -14.54 -20.33 -11.08
N ALA A 189 -14.12 -21.38 -11.80
CA ALA A 189 -13.65 -21.27 -13.18
C ALA A 189 -14.76 -20.78 -14.15
N LYS A 190 -16.01 -21.22 -13.92
CA LYS A 190 -17.17 -20.73 -14.68
C LYS A 190 -17.47 -19.26 -14.35
N LEU A 191 -17.41 -18.87 -13.08
CA LEU A 191 -17.60 -17.49 -12.64
C LEU A 191 -16.56 -16.56 -13.28
N ARG A 192 -15.28 -16.96 -13.30
CA ARG A 192 -14.20 -16.20 -13.95
C ARG A 192 -14.40 -16.05 -15.47
N SER A 193 -15.18 -16.94 -16.09
CA SER A 193 -15.50 -16.87 -17.52
C SER A 193 -16.69 -15.94 -17.81
N ASP A 194 -17.39 -15.46 -16.77
CA ASP A 194 -18.52 -14.55 -16.91
C ASP A 194 -18.02 -13.09 -17.05
N PRO A 195 -18.33 -12.39 -18.15
CA PRO A 195 -17.90 -11.00 -18.36
C PRO A 195 -18.36 -10.04 -17.26
N GLN A 196 -19.49 -10.34 -16.59
CA GLN A 196 -20.00 -9.51 -15.50
C GLN A 196 -19.13 -9.67 -14.24
N VAL A 197 -18.63 -10.88 -13.97
CA VAL A 197 -17.75 -11.16 -12.83
C VAL A 197 -16.37 -10.54 -13.06
N CYS A 198 -15.82 -10.63 -14.27
CA CYS A 198 -14.58 -9.92 -14.62
C CYS A 198 -14.70 -8.42 -14.39
N ALA A 199 -15.80 -7.79 -14.84
CA ALA A 199 -16.02 -6.37 -14.62
C ALA A 199 -16.15 -6.01 -13.12
N ILE A 200 -16.69 -6.91 -12.30
CA ILE A 200 -16.74 -6.72 -10.85
C ILE A 200 -15.35 -6.84 -10.22
N PHE A 201 -14.51 -7.77 -10.68
CA PHE A 201 -13.11 -7.88 -10.21
C PHE A 201 -12.27 -6.66 -10.59
N ASP A 202 -12.46 -6.13 -11.80
CA ASP A 202 -11.86 -4.87 -12.25
C ASP A 202 -12.33 -3.69 -11.37
N ASP A 203 -13.64 -3.60 -11.12
CA ASP A 203 -14.24 -2.59 -10.24
C ASP A 203 -13.71 -2.69 -8.79
N LEU A 204 -13.31 -3.89 -8.36
CA LEU A 204 -12.72 -4.18 -7.04
C LEU A 204 -11.19 -4.00 -6.98
N ASP A 205 -10.54 -3.60 -8.08
CA ASP A 205 -9.08 -3.36 -8.19
C ASP A 205 -8.27 -4.66 -8.00
N ILE A 206 -8.76 -5.79 -8.51
CA ILE A 206 -8.08 -7.10 -8.47
C ILE A 206 -7.38 -7.35 -9.80
N ALA A 207 -6.06 -7.54 -9.76
CA ALA A 207 -5.26 -7.73 -10.97
C ALA A 207 -5.64 -9.02 -11.71
N ASP A 208 -5.64 -8.97 -13.05
CA ASP A 208 -5.92 -10.14 -13.92
C ASP A 208 -4.99 -11.33 -13.64
N ASP A 209 -3.73 -11.06 -13.28
CA ASP A 209 -2.75 -12.09 -12.94
C ASP A 209 -3.14 -12.83 -11.63
N ASP A 210 -3.68 -12.09 -10.65
CA ASP A 210 -4.11 -12.64 -9.36
C ASP A 210 -5.38 -13.48 -9.50
N GLN A 211 -6.22 -13.23 -10.52
CA GLN A 211 -7.48 -13.96 -10.74
C GLN A 211 -7.27 -15.48 -11.00
N TYR A 212 -6.09 -15.90 -11.47
CA TYR A 212 -5.78 -17.30 -11.75
C TYR A 212 -5.39 -18.09 -10.50
N SER A 213 -4.68 -17.47 -9.55
CA SER A 213 -4.33 -18.05 -8.25
C SER A 213 -5.30 -17.65 -7.14
N LEU A 214 -6.36 -16.90 -7.49
CA LEU A 214 -7.32 -16.35 -6.55
C LEU A 214 -8.00 -17.45 -5.74
N PHE A 215 -8.41 -18.55 -6.38
CA PHE A 215 -9.05 -19.66 -5.68
C PHE A 215 -8.14 -20.23 -4.58
N ASP A 216 -6.90 -20.54 -4.90
CA ASP A 216 -5.91 -21.08 -3.95
C ASP A 216 -5.55 -20.07 -2.84
N THR A 217 -5.74 -18.77 -3.11
CA THR A 217 -5.50 -17.69 -2.14
C THR A 217 -6.70 -17.47 -1.22
N LEU A 218 -7.90 -17.80 -1.69
CA LEU A 218 -9.14 -17.72 -0.94
C LEU A 218 -9.40 -18.98 -0.09
N ASP A 219 -8.96 -20.16 -0.54
CA ASP A 219 -9.02 -21.44 0.19
C ASP A 219 -7.89 -21.50 1.25
N VAL A 220 -8.11 -20.79 2.36
CA VAL A 220 -7.10 -20.64 3.42
C VAL A 220 -6.97 -21.92 4.24
N ASP A 221 -8.08 -22.62 4.43
CA ASP A 221 -8.13 -23.84 5.22
C ASP A 221 -7.72 -25.09 4.43
N GLY A 222 -7.59 -24.97 3.10
CA GLY A 222 -7.21 -26.06 2.21
C GLY A 222 -8.29 -27.12 2.10
N SER A 223 -9.56 -26.75 2.34
CA SER A 223 -10.71 -27.64 2.24
C SER A 223 -11.00 -28.05 0.80
N GLY A 224 -10.43 -27.34 -0.18
CA GLY A 224 -10.70 -27.53 -1.61
C GLY A 224 -12.01 -26.88 -2.06
N THR A 225 -12.67 -26.12 -1.18
CA THR A 225 -13.84 -25.31 -1.46
C THR A 225 -13.66 -23.94 -0.81
N VAL A 226 -14.30 -22.90 -1.38
CA VAL A 226 -14.24 -21.55 -0.82
C VAL A 226 -15.63 -21.20 -0.28
N ASP A 227 -15.73 -20.93 1.01
CA ASP A 227 -16.98 -20.47 1.59
C ASP A 227 -17.23 -18.97 1.31
N MET A 228 -18.45 -18.51 1.61
CA MET A 228 -18.82 -17.13 1.35
C MET A 228 -18.08 -16.11 2.25
N HIS A 229 -17.72 -16.50 3.48
CA HIS A 229 -16.92 -15.66 4.37
C HIS A 229 -15.49 -15.54 3.86
N GLU A 230 -14.88 -16.65 3.45
CA GLU A 230 -13.56 -16.70 2.82
C GLU A 230 -13.50 -15.88 1.54
N LEU A 231 -14.53 -15.97 0.69
CA LEU A 231 -14.66 -15.13 -0.49
C LEU A 231 -14.72 -13.65 -0.10
N CYS A 232 -15.60 -13.25 0.83
CA CYS A 232 -15.75 -11.84 1.19
C CYS A 232 -14.49 -11.28 1.86
N ASP A 233 -13.92 -12.01 2.83
CA ASP A 233 -12.73 -11.61 3.57
C ASP A 233 -11.50 -11.60 2.67
N GLY A 234 -11.36 -12.59 1.79
CA GLY A 234 -10.27 -12.66 0.84
C GLY A 234 -10.33 -11.52 -0.17
N MET A 235 -11.52 -11.19 -0.70
CA MET A 235 -11.71 -10.04 -1.58
C MET A 235 -11.50 -8.70 -0.86
N LEU A 236 -11.88 -8.60 0.42
CA LEU A 236 -11.61 -7.44 1.26
C LEU A 236 -10.10 -7.23 1.47
N LYS A 237 -9.37 -8.33 1.69
CA LYS A 237 -7.93 -8.31 1.89
C LYS A 237 -7.19 -7.97 0.59
N LEU A 238 -7.54 -8.61 -0.52
CA LEU A 238 -6.89 -8.43 -1.82
C LEU A 238 -7.10 -7.03 -2.43
N ARG A 239 -8.12 -6.30 -1.98
CA ARG A 239 -8.39 -4.92 -2.38
C ARG A 239 -7.24 -3.95 -2.01
N GLY A 240 -6.51 -3.45 -3.01
CA GLY A 240 -5.55 -2.35 -2.87
C GLY A 240 -4.29 -2.48 -3.73
N ASP A 241 -3.31 -1.58 -3.53
CA ASP A 241 -2.06 -1.59 -4.31
C ASP A 241 -1.33 -2.95 -4.22
N ALA A 242 -0.71 -3.38 -5.33
CA ALA A 242 -0.04 -4.68 -5.51
C ALA A 242 0.80 -5.18 -4.31
N CYS A 243 1.44 -4.28 -3.55
CA CYS A 243 2.15 -4.64 -2.32
C CYS A 243 1.28 -5.27 -1.22
N ARG A 244 -0.02 -5.02 -1.17
CA ARG A 244 -0.93 -5.65 -0.20
C ARG A 244 -1.24 -7.09 -0.59
N SER A 245 -1.47 -7.35 -1.88
CA SER A 245 -1.64 -8.71 -2.41
C SER A 245 -0.44 -9.58 -2.05
N ASP A 246 0.78 -9.07 -2.26
CA ASP A 246 2.02 -9.75 -1.86
C ASP A 246 2.10 -10.04 -0.35
N ILE A 247 1.76 -9.07 0.51
CA ILE A 247 1.76 -9.27 1.97
C ILE A 247 0.74 -10.32 2.40
N ILE A 248 -0.41 -10.37 1.73
CA ILE A 248 -1.47 -11.33 2.03
C ILE A 248 -1.06 -12.73 1.56
N ALA A 249 -0.51 -12.85 0.36
CA ALA A 249 0.09 -14.08 -0.13
C ALA A 249 1.16 -14.60 0.85
N ILE A 250 2.03 -13.73 1.37
CA ILE A 250 3.03 -14.09 2.38
C ILE A 250 2.38 -14.56 3.69
N ASN A 251 1.35 -13.86 4.18
CA ASN A 251 0.63 -14.27 5.40
C ASN A 251 -0.05 -15.63 5.23
N TYR A 252 -0.62 -15.91 4.06
CA TYR A 252 -1.20 -17.21 3.75
C TYR A 252 -0.15 -18.31 3.63
N MET A 253 0.97 -18.04 2.95
CA MET A 253 2.11 -18.97 2.94
C MET A 253 2.61 -19.28 4.36
N LEU A 254 2.63 -18.28 5.26
CA LEU A 254 2.98 -18.45 6.66
C LEU A 254 1.96 -19.33 7.42
N GLN A 255 0.67 -19.13 7.21
CA GLN A 255 -0.38 -19.95 7.81
C GLN A 255 -0.31 -21.39 7.31
N ALA A 256 -0.17 -21.60 6.01
CA ALA A 256 0.02 -22.92 5.42
C ALA A 256 1.28 -23.62 5.98
N LEU A 257 2.39 -22.89 6.10
CA LEU A 257 3.62 -23.40 6.72
C LEU A 257 3.40 -23.77 8.19
N GLN A 258 2.64 -22.97 8.93
CA GLN A 258 2.31 -23.26 10.33
C GLN A 258 1.48 -24.54 10.48
N VAL A 259 0.48 -24.76 9.61
CA VAL A 259 -0.31 -26.00 9.58
C VAL A 259 0.59 -27.20 9.29
N HIS A 260 1.47 -27.08 8.28
CA HIS A 260 2.38 -28.15 7.90
C HIS A 260 3.40 -28.49 9.00
N VAL A 261 3.95 -27.48 9.67
CA VAL A 261 4.83 -27.65 10.83
C VAL A 261 4.08 -28.30 12.00
N HIS A 262 2.84 -27.92 12.25
CA HIS A 262 2.03 -28.52 13.31
C HIS A 262 1.77 -30.01 13.03
N GLY A 263 1.37 -30.36 11.80
CA GLY A 263 1.18 -31.74 11.37
C GLY A 263 2.46 -32.58 11.41
N PHE A 264 3.59 -32.00 11.01
CA PHE A 264 4.91 -32.62 11.14
C PHE A 264 5.23 -32.92 12.60
N ASN A 265 5.01 -31.97 13.51
CA ASN A 265 5.32 -32.13 14.93
C ASN A 265 4.46 -33.23 15.57
N GLN A 266 3.17 -33.31 15.25
CA GLN A 266 2.31 -34.40 15.71
C GLN A 266 2.79 -35.77 15.20
N SER A 267 3.12 -35.86 13.92
CA SER A 267 3.62 -37.11 13.32
C SER A 267 4.96 -37.54 13.92
N PHE A 268 5.84 -36.58 14.21
CA PHE A 268 7.13 -36.83 14.85
C PHE A 268 6.96 -37.34 16.29
N LEU A 269 6.12 -36.68 17.09
CA LEU A 269 5.82 -37.12 18.46
C LEU A 269 5.22 -38.53 18.49
N HIS A 270 4.29 -38.85 17.59
CA HIS A 270 3.71 -40.18 17.50
C HIS A 270 4.76 -41.26 17.15
N LYS A 271 5.71 -40.95 16.26
CA LYS A 271 6.82 -41.86 15.94
C LYS A 271 7.79 -42.05 17.10
N LEU A 272 8.06 -41.01 17.89
CA LEU A 272 8.89 -41.11 19.10
C LEU A 272 8.22 -42.01 20.15
N GLN A 273 6.92 -41.81 20.42
CA GLN A 273 6.16 -42.68 21.32
C GLN A 273 6.15 -44.13 20.85
N SER A 274 5.93 -44.35 19.55
CA SER A 274 6.00 -45.70 18.98
C SER A 274 7.39 -46.35 19.12
N GLN A 275 8.48 -45.58 19.02
CA GLN A 275 9.82 -46.11 19.29
C GLN A 275 10.03 -46.43 20.76
N GLU A 276 9.56 -45.58 21.67
CA GLU A 276 9.60 -45.80 23.11
C GLU A 276 8.86 -47.10 23.48
N ASP A 277 7.65 -47.31 22.95
CA ASP A 277 6.87 -48.53 23.15
C ASP A 277 7.58 -49.78 22.62
N ARG A 278 8.24 -49.69 21.46
CA ARG A 278 9.01 -50.80 20.89
C ARG A 278 10.24 -51.14 21.72
N ILE A 279 10.92 -50.12 22.28
CA ILE A 279 12.04 -50.33 23.19
C ILE A 279 11.55 -51.02 24.47
N HIS A 280 10.41 -50.58 25.04
CA HIS A 280 9.82 -51.21 26.21
C HIS A 280 9.40 -52.67 25.94
N GLN A 281 8.78 -52.96 24.79
CA GLN A 281 8.46 -54.33 24.39
C GLN A 281 9.72 -55.20 24.24
N MET A 282 10.76 -54.69 23.59
CA MET A 282 12.01 -55.43 23.44
C MET A 282 12.67 -55.71 24.79
N HIS A 283 12.64 -54.76 25.72
CA HIS A 283 13.14 -54.95 27.07
C HIS A 283 12.31 -55.99 27.86
N ALA A 284 10.98 -56.00 27.70
CA ALA A 284 10.11 -56.99 28.32
C ALA A 284 10.41 -58.43 27.84
N VAL A 285 10.61 -58.61 26.54
CA VAL A 285 10.96 -59.92 25.94
C VAL A 285 12.35 -60.39 26.41
N LEU A 286 13.32 -59.48 26.54
CA LEU A 286 14.64 -59.79 27.09
C LEU A 286 14.57 -60.23 28.57
N CYS A 287 13.73 -59.58 29.38
CA CYS A 287 13.49 -59.98 30.77
C CYS A 287 12.81 -61.37 30.88
N GLU A 288 11.82 -61.68 30.04
CA GLU A 288 11.20 -63.01 30.03
C GLU A 288 12.14 -64.11 29.53
N GLY A 289 12.93 -63.83 28.49
CA GLY A 289 13.91 -64.77 27.95
C GLY A 289 15.02 -65.13 28.93
N THR A 290 15.51 -64.14 29.68
CA THR A 290 16.53 -64.36 30.72
C THR A 290 15.99 -65.14 31.92
N ALA A 291 14.74 -64.87 32.33
CA ALA A 291 14.07 -65.65 33.39
C ALA A 291 13.85 -67.12 32.98
N SER A 292 13.41 -67.36 31.74
CA SER A 292 13.21 -68.71 31.20
C SER A 292 14.52 -69.49 31.09
N ALA A 293 15.60 -68.85 30.62
CA ALA A 293 16.93 -69.45 30.55
C ALA A 293 17.47 -69.81 31.94
N ALA A 294 17.32 -68.92 32.94
CA ALA A 294 17.72 -69.17 34.31
C ALA A 294 16.95 -70.34 34.95
N MET A 295 15.65 -70.46 34.67
CA MET A 295 14.83 -71.60 35.14
C MET A 295 15.23 -72.92 34.48
N ALA A 296 15.51 -72.92 33.18
CA ALA A 296 15.97 -74.11 32.46
C ALA A 296 17.35 -74.60 32.94
N GLU A 297 18.21 -73.69 33.37
CA GLU A 297 19.53 -74.00 33.93
C GLU A 297 19.42 -74.54 35.37
N CYS A 298 18.55 -73.96 36.20
CA CYS A 298 18.25 -74.46 37.54
C CYS A 298 17.68 -75.90 37.50
N ALA A 299 16.73 -76.17 36.59
CA ALA A 299 16.15 -77.50 36.39
C ALA A 299 17.13 -78.55 35.81
N ARG A 300 18.21 -78.12 35.14
CA ARG A 300 19.30 -79.01 34.73
C ARG A 300 20.21 -79.34 35.91
N ARG A 301 20.48 -78.35 36.76
CA ARG A 301 21.31 -78.52 37.96
C ARG A 301 20.67 -79.49 38.97
N ASP A 302 19.35 -79.39 39.18
CA ASP A 302 18.59 -80.32 40.04
C ASP A 302 18.60 -81.76 39.52
N ARG A 303 18.48 -81.96 38.20
CA ARG A 303 18.58 -83.30 37.60
C ARG A 303 19.98 -83.90 37.70
N SER A 304 21.03 -83.07 37.64
CA SER A 304 22.41 -83.54 37.87
C SER A 304 22.67 -83.92 39.33
N ALA A 305 22.04 -83.22 40.28
CA ALA A 305 22.09 -83.54 41.70
C ALA A 305 21.31 -84.82 42.02
N ALA A 306 20.17 -85.05 41.35
CA ALA A 306 19.40 -86.29 41.51
C ALA A 306 20.14 -87.53 40.97
N TRP A 307 20.90 -87.39 39.90
CA TRP A 307 21.66 -88.52 39.31
C TRP A 307 22.89 -88.91 40.14
N SER A 308 23.45 -87.98 40.92
CA SER A 308 24.61 -88.23 41.80
C SER A 308 24.26 -88.90 43.13
N ILE A 309 22.97 -88.95 43.51
CA ILE A 309 22.50 -89.61 44.74
C ILE A 309 22.03 -91.05 44.47
N GLY A 310 21.74 -91.43 43.22
CA GLY A 310 21.29 -92.78 42.85
C GLY A 310 22.39 -93.81 42.59
N HIS A 311 23.66 -93.46 42.78
CA HIS A 311 24.83 -94.31 42.52
C HIS A 311 25.77 -94.46 43.74
N ALA A 312 25.23 -94.32 44.96
CA ALA A 312 25.93 -94.61 46.21
C ALA A 312 25.29 -95.81 46.92
#